data_AF-A0A2D4YEZ0-F1
#
_entry.id   AF-A0A2D4YEZ0-F1
#
_cell.length_a   1.000
_cell.length_b   1.000
_cell.length_c   1.000
_cell.angle_alpha   90.00
_cell.angle_beta   90.00
_cell.angle_gamma   90.00
#
_symmetry.space_group_name_H-M   'P 1'
#
loop_
_entity.id
_entity.type
_entity.pdbx_description
1 polymer ?
#
loop_
_entity_poly.entity_id
_entity_poly.type
_entity_poly.pdbx_seq_one_letter_code
_entity_poly.pdbx_strand_id
1 'polypeptide(L)'
;MEKDTIKDLFEGLKGEFDINEPKSGHENRFLDKLNATDVASVETKKIINFNWKPFIAIAASVIICLGVFTTINAQPEVMDLASVSPEMSQTQDFFTTTINAELKKLNNERSPLTEQVITDALNRIELLEKDYQKLKTDLTESNKDQRVIYAMINNFQNRIDVLNTVLEQIETIKELKTNNDEPKNTL
;
A
#
# COMPACT_ATOMS: atom_id res chain seq x y z
N MET A 1 -59.17 17.18 -35.49
CA MET A 1 -59.76 18.38 -34.88
C MET A 1 -58.73 18.90 -33.89
N GLU A 2 -58.09 20.01 -34.23
CA GLU A 2 -57.05 20.64 -33.41
C GLU A 2 -57.75 21.32 -32.22
N LYS A 3 -57.34 20.99 -31.00
CA LYS A 3 -57.89 21.63 -29.80
C LYS A 3 -57.17 22.97 -29.62
N ASP A 4 -57.92 24.07 -29.71
CA ASP A 4 -57.41 25.42 -29.45
C ASP A 4 -57.10 25.57 -27.95
N THR A 5 -55.90 25.13 -27.56
CA THR A 5 -55.43 25.09 -26.17
C THR A 5 -55.50 26.44 -25.46
N ILE A 6 -55.34 27.53 -26.20
CA ILE A 6 -55.46 28.89 -25.68
C ILE A 6 -56.91 29.20 -25.30
N LYS A 7 -57.87 28.73 -26.11
CA LYS A 7 -59.30 28.96 -25.86
C LYS A 7 -59.73 28.22 -24.60
N ASP A 8 -59.31 26.96 -24.44
CA ASP A 8 -59.57 26.16 -23.23
C ASP A 8 -58.95 26.80 -21.97
N LEU A 9 -57.75 27.37 -22.06
CA LEU A 9 -57.09 28.08 -20.95
C LEU A 9 -57.87 29.34 -20.53
N PHE A 10 -58.27 30.18 -21.49
CA PHE A 10 -59.03 31.39 -21.19
C PHE A 10 -60.46 31.11 -20.73
N GLU A 11 -61.07 30.01 -21.21
CA GLU A 11 -62.39 29.58 -20.80
C GLU A 11 -62.40 29.05 -19.36
N GLY A 12 -61.34 28.36 -18.93
CA GLY A 12 -61.14 27.95 -17.54
C GLY A 12 -60.87 29.09 -16.55
N LEU A 13 -60.27 30.19 -17.02
CA LEU A 13 -59.95 31.37 -16.20
C LEU A 13 -61.05 32.45 -16.24
N LYS A 14 -62.12 32.21 -17.00
CA LYS A 14 -63.19 33.17 -17.23
C LYS A 14 -63.99 33.39 -15.94
N GLY A 15 -63.77 34.52 -15.28
CA GLY A 15 -64.40 34.88 -14.01
C GLY A 15 -63.48 34.77 -12.78
N GLU A 16 -62.24 34.29 -12.95
CA GLU A 16 -61.23 34.26 -11.87
C GLU A 16 -60.30 35.49 -11.88
N PHE A 17 -60.39 36.33 -12.91
CA PHE A 17 -59.59 37.55 -12.97
C PHE A 17 -60.11 38.57 -11.95
N ASP A 18 -59.23 38.92 -11.01
CA ASP A 18 -59.47 39.97 -10.04
C ASP A 18 -59.50 41.33 -10.74
N ILE A 19 -60.69 41.93 -10.81
CA ILE A 19 -60.91 43.27 -11.41
C ILE A 19 -60.81 44.40 -10.38
N ASN A 20 -60.49 44.09 -9.13
CA ASN A 20 -60.39 45.10 -8.08
C ASN A 20 -59.10 45.92 -8.20
N GLU A 21 -59.20 47.21 -7.91
CA GLU A 21 -58.04 48.07 -7.89
C GLU A 21 -57.09 47.69 -6.73
N PRO A 22 -55.77 47.63 -6.97
CA PRO A 22 -54.82 47.36 -5.90
C PRO A 22 -54.94 48.36 -4.75
N LYS A 23 -54.64 47.92 -3.52
CA LYS A 23 -54.66 48.80 -2.35
C LYS A 23 -53.78 50.03 -2.57
N SER A 24 -54.28 51.21 -2.21
CA SER A 24 -53.58 52.49 -2.35
C SER A 24 -52.11 52.42 -1.90
N GLY A 25 -51.23 53.05 -2.69
CA GLY A 25 -49.78 52.98 -2.53
C GLY A 25 -49.13 51.70 -3.06
N HIS A 26 -49.87 50.82 -3.75
CA HIS A 26 -49.29 49.63 -4.40
C HIS A 26 -48.22 50.00 -5.42
N GLU A 27 -48.45 51.01 -6.26
CA GLU A 27 -47.50 51.48 -7.26
C GLU A 27 -46.19 51.95 -6.62
N ASN A 28 -46.26 52.75 -5.55
CA ASN A 28 -45.07 53.19 -4.81
C ASN A 28 -44.32 52.01 -4.19
N ARG A 29 -45.01 51.05 -3.55
CA ARG A 29 -44.37 49.84 -3.01
C ARG A 29 -43.76 48.97 -4.11
N PHE A 30 -44.38 48.96 -5.29
CA PHE A 30 -43.88 48.23 -6.45
C PHE A 30 -42.61 48.90 -7.01
N LEU A 31 -42.63 50.23 -7.19
CA LEU A 31 -41.46 51.03 -7.58
C LEU A 31 -40.34 50.92 -6.54
N ASP A 32 -40.65 50.97 -5.26
CA ASP A 32 -39.69 50.76 -4.18
C ASP A 32 -39.06 49.37 -4.26
N LYS A 33 -39.84 48.33 -4.57
CA LYS A 33 -39.32 46.96 -4.74
C LYS A 33 -38.51 46.79 -6.02
N LEU A 34 -38.90 47.46 -7.11
CA LEU A 34 -38.18 47.47 -8.37
C LEU A 34 -36.83 48.18 -8.23
N ASN A 35 -36.83 49.36 -7.60
CA ASN A 35 -35.63 50.13 -7.30
C ASN A 35 -34.75 49.46 -6.23
N ALA A 36 -35.34 48.82 -5.22
CA ALA A 36 -34.59 48.02 -4.23
C ALA A 36 -33.96 46.75 -4.82
N THR A 37 -34.39 46.32 -6.01
CA THR A 37 -33.74 45.21 -6.73
C THR A 37 -32.46 45.67 -7.44
N ASP A 38 -32.32 46.98 -7.73
CA ASP A 38 -31.08 47.58 -8.29
C ASP A 38 -30.19 48.31 -7.26
N VAL A 39 -30.66 48.52 -6.02
CA VAL A 39 -29.85 49.10 -4.94
C VAL A 39 -30.14 48.45 -3.57
N ALA A 40 -29.97 47.13 -3.50
CA ALA A 40 -29.37 46.55 -2.30
C ALA A 40 -27.86 46.61 -2.49
N SER A 41 -27.24 47.61 -1.87
CA SER A 41 -25.83 47.65 -1.54
C SER A 41 -25.48 46.41 -0.69
N VAL A 42 -25.33 45.26 -1.33
CA VAL A 42 -24.30 44.32 -0.95
C VAL A 42 -23.02 45.11 -1.12
N GLU A 43 -22.33 45.39 -0.01
CA GLU A 43 -20.91 45.74 -0.05
C GLU A 43 -20.30 44.87 -1.13
N THR A 44 -19.93 45.46 -2.26
CA THR A 44 -19.32 44.72 -3.34
C THR A 44 -17.92 44.41 -2.81
N LYS A 45 -17.81 43.37 -1.98
CA LYS A 45 -16.56 42.68 -1.76
C LYS A 45 -16.19 42.25 -3.16
N LYS A 46 -15.32 43.06 -3.77
CA LYS A 46 -14.84 42.96 -5.14
C LYS A 46 -14.72 41.47 -5.44
N ILE A 47 -15.70 40.89 -6.14
CA ILE A 47 -15.55 39.53 -6.62
C ILE A 47 -14.51 39.71 -7.69
N ILE A 48 -13.26 39.48 -7.28
CA ILE A 48 -12.15 39.37 -8.18
C ILE A 48 -12.65 38.30 -9.16
N ASN A 49 -12.90 38.70 -10.41
CA ASN A 49 -13.04 37.76 -11.52
C ASN A 49 -11.66 37.10 -11.67
N PHE A 50 -11.34 36.25 -10.71
CA PHE A 50 -10.12 35.50 -10.66
C PHE A 50 -10.29 34.50 -11.78
N ASN A 51 -9.46 34.63 -12.81
CA ASN A 51 -9.44 33.67 -13.87
C ASN A 51 -8.84 32.40 -13.26
N TRP A 52 -9.68 31.51 -12.72
CA TRP A 52 -9.24 30.24 -12.12
C TRP A 52 -8.68 29.29 -13.19
N LYS A 53 -8.85 29.59 -14.49
CA LYS A 53 -8.35 28.77 -15.60
C LYS A 53 -6.86 28.41 -15.47
N PRO A 54 -5.92 29.34 -15.21
CA PRO A 54 -4.52 29.00 -14.91
C PRO A 54 -4.36 28.13 -13.65
N PHE A 55 -5.15 28.35 -12.59
CA PHE A 55 -5.05 27.56 -11.35
C PHE A 55 -5.59 26.14 -11.51
N ILE A 56 -6.64 25.95 -12.30
CA ILE A 56 -7.17 24.65 -12.70
C ILE A 56 -6.15 23.92 -13.58
N ALA A 57 -5.49 24.62 -14.51
CA ALA A 57 -4.44 24.04 -15.35
C ALA A 57 -3.21 23.61 -14.51
N ILE A 58 -2.81 24.43 -13.53
CA ILE A 58 -1.74 24.10 -12.58
C ILE A 58 -2.15 22.90 -11.72
N ALA A 59 -3.34 22.89 -11.14
CA ALA A 59 -3.84 21.77 -10.34
C ALA A 59 -3.93 20.47 -11.15
N ALA A 60 -4.44 20.53 -12.38
CA ALA A 60 -4.48 19.39 -13.29
C ALA A 60 -3.07 18.87 -13.63
N SER A 61 -2.10 19.76 -13.85
CA SER A 61 -0.72 19.36 -14.08
C SER A 61 -0.10 18.67 -12.85
N VAL A 62 -0.41 19.12 -11.63
CA VAL A 62 0.05 18.48 -10.39
C VAL A 62 -0.59 17.11 -10.21
N ILE A 63 -1.90 16.97 -10.48
CA ILE A 63 -2.59 15.68 -10.43
C ILE A 63 -2.05 14.71 -11.47
N ILE A 64 -1.79 15.16 -12.70
CA ILE A 64 -1.18 14.35 -13.76
C ILE A 64 0.25 13.96 -13.37
N CYS A 65 1.07 14.89 -12.87
CA CYS A 65 2.42 14.57 -12.42
C CYS A 65 2.41 13.57 -11.26
N LEU A 66 1.51 13.72 -10.29
CA LEU A 66 1.36 12.78 -9.18
C LEU A 66 0.85 11.41 -9.66
N GLY A 67 -0.14 11.37 -10.56
CA GLY A 67 -0.68 10.14 -11.12
C GLY A 67 0.31 9.41 -12.03
N VAL A 68 1.09 10.15 -12.83
CA VAL A 68 2.20 9.58 -13.59
C VAL A 68 3.24 9.07 -12.60
N PHE A 69 3.67 9.86 -11.61
CA PHE A 69 4.66 9.47 -10.61
C PHE A 69 4.30 8.17 -9.87
N THR A 70 3.03 7.94 -9.51
CA THR A 70 2.62 6.68 -8.87
C THR A 70 2.69 5.49 -9.84
N THR A 71 2.41 5.68 -11.13
CA THR A 71 2.49 4.61 -12.14
C THR A 71 3.93 4.25 -12.55
N ILE A 72 4.85 5.21 -12.62
CA ILE A 72 6.28 4.94 -12.93
C ILE A 72 7.02 4.30 -11.75
N ASN A 73 6.55 4.48 -10.52
CA ASN A 73 7.13 3.87 -9.32
C ASN A 73 6.38 2.63 -8.83
N ALA A 74 5.39 2.14 -9.58
CA ALA A 74 4.80 0.84 -9.32
C ALA A 74 5.84 -0.23 -9.63
N GLN A 75 6.62 -0.61 -8.62
CA GLN A 75 7.49 -1.77 -8.74
C GLN A 75 6.59 -3.00 -8.96
N PRO A 76 6.89 -3.85 -9.95
CA PRO A 76 6.16 -5.09 -10.13
C PRO A 76 6.22 -5.87 -8.81
N GLU A 77 5.06 -6.37 -8.37
CA GLU A 77 4.98 -7.20 -7.18
C GLU A 77 5.80 -8.47 -7.41
N VAL A 78 6.95 -8.56 -6.75
CA VAL A 78 7.85 -9.70 -6.90
C VAL A 78 7.25 -10.88 -6.15
N MET A 79 6.87 -11.92 -6.90
CA MET A 79 6.34 -13.16 -6.36
C MET A 79 7.33 -13.85 -5.44
N ASP A 80 6.80 -14.48 -4.41
CA ASP A 80 7.51 -15.41 -3.55
C ASP A 80 6.87 -16.80 -3.59
N LEU A 81 7.35 -17.72 -2.77
CA LEU A 81 6.81 -19.09 -2.74
C LEU A 81 5.34 -19.08 -2.31
N ALA A 82 4.96 -18.19 -1.37
CA ALA A 82 3.56 -18.03 -0.94
C ALA A 82 2.61 -17.58 -2.06
N SER A 83 3.13 -16.89 -3.07
CA SER A 83 2.38 -16.44 -4.24
C SER A 83 1.99 -17.59 -5.20
N VAL A 84 2.54 -18.79 -5.04
CA VAL A 84 2.33 -19.94 -5.93
C VAL A 84 1.02 -20.67 -5.65
N SER A 85 0.81 -21.11 -4.40
CA SER A 85 -0.37 -21.85 -3.94
C SER A 85 -0.52 -21.75 -2.41
N PRO A 86 -1.70 -22.07 -1.84
CA PRO A 86 -1.88 -22.13 -0.38
C PRO A 86 -0.89 -23.06 0.33
N GLU A 87 -0.59 -24.21 -0.26
CA GLU A 87 0.37 -25.18 0.28
C GLU A 87 1.80 -24.62 0.26
N MET A 88 2.14 -23.87 -0.78
CA MET A 88 3.45 -23.22 -0.91
C MET A 88 3.59 -22.04 0.07
N SER A 89 2.50 -21.34 0.40
CA SER A 89 2.46 -20.37 1.50
C SER A 89 2.75 -21.03 2.84
N GLN A 90 2.07 -22.13 3.15
CA GLN A 90 2.33 -22.88 4.38
C GLN A 90 3.78 -23.40 4.45
N THR A 91 4.33 -23.80 3.30
CA THR A 91 5.72 -24.25 3.17
C THR A 91 6.70 -23.11 3.50
N GLN A 92 6.48 -21.92 2.93
CA GLN A 92 7.29 -20.73 3.23
C GLN A 92 7.23 -20.37 4.72
N ASP A 93 6.02 -20.40 5.32
CA ASP A 93 5.82 -20.09 6.73
C ASP A 93 6.55 -21.10 7.65
N PHE A 94 6.44 -22.40 7.33
CA PHE A 94 7.10 -23.47 8.06
C PHE A 94 8.63 -23.28 8.06
N PHE A 95 9.22 -23.10 6.88
CA PHE A 95 10.67 -22.95 6.76
C PHE A 95 11.16 -21.66 7.40
N THR A 96 10.46 -20.54 7.21
CA THR A 96 10.83 -19.25 7.83
C THR A 96 10.79 -19.34 9.35
N THR A 97 9.76 -19.96 9.90
CA THR A 97 9.64 -20.18 11.36
C THR A 97 10.77 -21.06 11.88
N THR A 98 11.08 -22.15 11.16
CA THR A 98 12.16 -23.08 11.53
C THR A 98 13.52 -22.40 11.50
N ILE A 99 13.85 -21.67 10.43
CA ILE A 99 15.11 -20.93 10.29
C ILE A 99 15.26 -19.89 11.42
N ASN A 100 14.18 -19.17 11.75
CA ASN A 100 14.20 -18.21 12.86
C ASN A 100 14.46 -18.90 14.22
N ALA A 101 13.87 -20.06 14.45
CA ALA A 101 14.11 -20.84 15.66
C ALA A 101 15.57 -21.32 15.74
N GLU A 102 16.12 -21.86 14.65
CA GLU A 102 17.52 -22.32 14.60
C GLU A 102 18.51 -21.16 14.73
N LEU A 103 18.26 -20.01 14.08
CA LEU A 103 19.07 -18.79 14.28
C LEU A 103 19.05 -18.33 15.74
N LYS A 104 17.91 -18.44 16.43
CA LYS A 104 17.82 -18.09 17.84
C LYS A 104 18.66 -19.03 18.70
N LYS A 105 18.59 -20.34 18.45
CA LYS A 105 19.47 -21.32 19.13
C LYS A 105 20.94 -20.98 18.87
N LEU A 106 21.32 -20.78 17.61
CA LEU A 106 22.70 -20.45 17.22
C LEU A 106 23.23 -19.20 17.92
N ASN A 107 22.40 -18.16 18.04
CA ASN A 107 22.78 -16.93 18.75
C ASN A 107 22.96 -17.15 20.26
N ASN A 108 22.20 -18.04 20.89
CA ASN A 108 22.36 -18.37 22.30
C ASN A 108 23.67 -19.14 22.58
N GLU A 109 24.22 -19.79 21.55
CA GLU A 109 25.48 -20.52 21.61
C GLU A 109 26.73 -19.62 21.47
N ARG A 110 26.54 -18.30 21.32
CA ARG A 110 27.62 -17.35 21.05
C ARG A 110 28.51 -17.13 22.26
N SER A 111 29.81 -17.31 22.05
CA SER A 111 30.86 -17.14 23.04
C SER A 111 32.20 -16.87 22.33
N PRO A 112 33.25 -16.39 23.03
CA PRO A 112 34.57 -16.22 22.41
C PRO A 112 35.12 -17.48 21.73
N LEU A 113 34.74 -18.67 22.21
CA LEU A 113 35.16 -19.96 21.66
C LEU A 113 34.42 -20.32 20.36
N THR A 114 33.17 -19.89 20.22
CA THR A 114 32.26 -20.26 19.11
C THR A 114 32.05 -19.11 18.11
N GLU A 115 32.58 -17.93 18.40
CA GLU A 115 32.38 -16.70 17.64
C GLU A 115 32.70 -16.83 16.15
N GLN A 116 33.84 -17.46 15.83
CA GLN A 116 34.31 -17.61 14.47
C GLN A 116 33.35 -18.46 13.63
N VAL A 117 33.00 -19.66 14.12
CA VAL A 117 32.12 -20.58 13.37
C VAL A 117 30.71 -20.00 13.22
N ILE A 118 30.20 -19.30 14.23
CA ILE A 118 28.91 -18.62 14.16
C ILE A 118 28.95 -17.49 13.11
N THR A 119 30.00 -16.67 13.10
CA THR A 119 30.13 -15.57 12.13
C THR A 119 30.19 -16.11 10.70
N ASP A 120 30.96 -17.16 10.47
CA ASP A 120 31.05 -17.81 9.16
C ASP A 120 29.69 -18.39 8.71
N ALA A 121 28.94 -18.98 9.64
CA ALA A 121 27.59 -19.47 9.37
C ALA A 121 26.64 -18.34 8.97
N LEU A 122 26.62 -17.25 9.72
CA LEU A 122 25.76 -16.10 9.43
C LEU A 122 26.07 -15.49 8.06
N ASN A 123 27.34 -15.40 7.67
CA ASN A 123 27.75 -14.94 6.34
C ASN A 123 27.21 -15.87 5.23
N ARG A 124 27.24 -17.19 5.44
CA ARG A 124 26.66 -18.17 4.50
C ARG A 124 25.14 -18.03 4.41
N ILE A 125 24.46 -17.81 5.53
CA ILE A 125 23.01 -17.58 5.56
C ILE A 125 22.65 -16.29 4.81
N GLU A 126 23.45 -15.23 4.95
CA GLU A 126 23.24 -13.98 4.21
C GLU A 126 23.40 -14.19 2.70
N LEU A 127 24.38 -14.99 2.27
CA LEU A 127 24.54 -15.33 0.85
C LEU A 127 23.33 -16.11 0.32
N LEU A 128 22.86 -17.12 1.06
CA LEU A 128 21.67 -17.88 0.70
C LEU A 128 20.41 -17.01 0.64
N GLU A 129 20.26 -16.05 1.56
CA GLU A 129 19.16 -15.07 1.52
C GLU A 129 19.22 -14.20 0.26
N LYS A 130 20.41 -13.71 -0.11
CA LYS A 130 20.57 -12.95 -1.37
C LYS A 130 20.20 -13.78 -2.59
N ASP A 131 20.54 -15.06 -2.60
CA ASP A 131 20.15 -15.97 -3.68
C ASP A 131 18.63 -16.23 -3.69
N TYR A 132 17.98 -16.33 -2.52
CA TYR A 132 16.53 -16.39 -2.44
C TYR A 132 15.85 -15.16 -3.04
N GLN A 133 16.38 -13.96 -2.77
CA GLN A 133 15.85 -12.73 -3.36
C GLN A 133 15.96 -12.72 -4.89
N LYS A 134 17.04 -13.28 -5.47
CA LYS A 134 17.14 -13.46 -6.92
C LYS A 134 16.11 -14.46 -7.44
N LEU A 135 15.93 -15.58 -6.74
CA LEU A 135 14.93 -16.59 -7.12
C LEU A 135 13.51 -16.05 -7.11
N LYS A 136 13.18 -15.08 -6.24
CA LYS A 136 11.90 -14.36 -6.30
C LYS A 136 11.71 -13.58 -7.60
N THR A 137 12.77 -12.90 -8.06
CA THR A 137 12.79 -12.22 -9.36
C THR A 137 12.70 -13.21 -10.52
N ASP A 138 13.37 -14.37 -10.43
CA ASP A 138 13.26 -15.41 -11.44
C ASP A 138 11.84 -16.03 -11.47
N LEU A 139 11.17 -16.16 -10.31
CA LEU A 139 9.85 -16.78 -10.17
C LEU A 139 8.76 -15.96 -10.87
N THR A 140 8.54 -14.73 -10.39
CA THR A 140 8.78 -13.55 -11.22
C THR A 140 8.58 -13.65 -12.73
N GLU A 141 9.73 -13.47 -13.39
CA GLU A 141 9.91 -13.42 -14.84
C GLU A 141 9.57 -14.74 -15.54
N SER A 142 9.76 -15.87 -14.87
CA SER A 142 9.46 -17.20 -15.42
C SER A 142 7.99 -17.60 -15.33
N ASN A 143 7.14 -16.76 -14.72
CA ASN A 143 5.73 -17.03 -14.46
C ASN A 143 5.51 -18.37 -13.72
N LYS A 144 6.13 -18.49 -12.55
CA LYS A 144 6.01 -19.64 -11.62
C LYS A 144 6.59 -20.95 -12.16
N ASP A 145 7.75 -20.91 -12.82
CA ASP A 145 8.44 -22.13 -13.27
C ASP A 145 8.75 -23.07 -12.08
N GLN A 146 8.35 -24.34 -12.22
CA GLN A 146 8.53 -25.37 -11.19
C GLN A 146 10.00 -25.58 -10.80
N ARG A 147 10.95 -25.34 -11.70
CA ARG A 147 12.39 -25.43 -11.42
C ARG A 147 12.84 -24.32 -10.48
N VAL A 148 12.30 -23.12 -10.64
CA VAL A 148 12.57 -21.98 -9.74
C VAL A 148 11.95 -22.25 -8.38
N ILE A 149 10.71 -22.76 -8.34
CA ILE A 149 10.04 -23.20 -7.10
C ILE A 149 10.90 -24.23 -6.35
N TYR A 150 11.41 -25.24 -7.07
CA TYR A 150 12.32 -26.23 -6.48
C TYR A 150 13.60 -25.60 -5.94
N ALA A 151 14.21 -24.68 -6.67
CA ALA A 151 15.40 -23.95 -6.22
C ALA A 151 15.12 -23.10 -4.96
N MET A 152 13.94 -22.49 -4.84
CA MET A 152 13.52 -21.73 -3.66
C MET A 152 13.38 -22.63 -2.44
N ILE A 153 12.75 -23.81 -2.60
CA ILE A 153 12.63 -24.80 -1.52
C ILE A 153 14.01 -25.30 -1.11
N ASN A 154 14.88 -25.62 -2.08
CA ASN A 154 16.23 -26.07 -1.81
C ASN A 154 17.08 -25.01 -1.10
N ASN A 155 16.86 -23.73 -1.39
CA ASN A 155 17.50 -22.63 -0.66
C ASN A 155 17.11 -22.63 0.82
N PHE A 156 15.83 -22.80 1.15
CA PHE A 156 15.38 -22.94 2.54
C PHE A 156 16.03 -24.14 3.23
N GLN A 157 16.08 -25.29 2.56
CA GLN A 157 16.72 -26.51 3.07
C GLN A 157 18.21 -26.28 3.36
N ASN A 158 18.96 -25.71 2.41
CA ASN A 158 20.37 -25.39 2.57
C ASN A 158 20.63 -24.46 3.77
N ARG A 159 19.74 -23.48 4.02
CA ARG A 159 19.88 -22.60 5.19
C ARG A 159 19.74 -23.39 6.49
N ILE A 160 18.78 -24.29 6.57
CA ILE A 160 18.58 -25.15 7.74
C ILE A 160 19.77 -26.09 7.92
N ASP A 161 20.27 -26.69 6.85
CA ASP A 161 21.43 -27.59 6.90
C ASP A 161 22.68 -26.87 7.41
N VAL A 162 22.93 -25.64 6.95
CA VAL A 162 24.03 -24.81 7.46
C VAL A 162 23.87 -24.55 8.96
N LEU A 163 22.67 -24.17 9.42
CA LEU A 163 22.42 -23.88 10.83
C LEU A 163 22.62 -25.12 11.71
N ASN A 164 22.05 -26.26 11.31
CA ASN A 164 22.18 -27.52 12.04
C ASN A 164 23.62 -27.99 12.12
N THR A 165 24.34 -27.99 10.99
CA THR A 165 25.75 -28.39 10.93
C THR A 165 26.61 -27.57 11.89
N VAL A 166 26.34 -26.27 11.98
CA VAL A 166 27.11 -25.36 12.84
C VAL A 166 26.76 -25.57 14.32
N LEU A 167 25.50 -25.85 14.64
CA LEU A 167 25.10 -26.21 16.01
C LEU A 167 25.81 -27.50 16.48
N GLU A 168 25.86 -28.53 15.63
CA GLU A 168 26.61 -29.76 15.91
C GLU A 168 28.12 -29.50 16.08
N GLN A 169 28.69 -28.64 15.24
CA GLN A 169 30.10 -28.25 15.35
C GLN A 169 30.38 -27.50 16.67
N ILE A 170 29.46 -26.65 17.12
CA ILE A 170 29.58 -25.95 18.40
C ILE A 170 29.55 -26.93 19.57
N GLU A 171 28.65 -27.91 19.55
CA GLU A 171 28.59 -28.96 20.57
C GLU A 171 29.93 -29.71 20.66
N THR A 172 30.48 -30.12 19.52
CA THR A 172 31.80 -30.75 19.43
C THR A 172 32.92 -29.88 20.02
N ILE A 173 32.92 -28.58 19.71
CA ILE A 173 33.91 -27.62 20.24
C ILE A 173 33.82 -27.52 21.78
N LYS A 174 32.61 -27.51 22.34
CA LYS A 174 32.38 -27.42 23.79
C LYS A 174 32.82 -28.69 24.52
N GLU A 175 32.53 -29.86 23.95
CA GLU A 175 32.97 -31.14 24.50
C GLU A 175 34.50 -31.24 24.54
N LEU A 176 35.17 -30.87 23.46
CA LEU A 176 36.64 -30.86 23.39
C LEU A 176 37.28 -29.94 24.43
N LYS A 177 36.70 -28.76 24.69
CA LYS A 177 37.21 -27.87 25.75
C LYS A 177 37.05 -28.53 27.13
N THR A 178 35.89 -29.11 27.40
CA THR A 178 35.58 -29.73 28.71
C THR A 178 36.53 -30.88 29.02
N ASN A 179 36.82 -31.74 28.03
CA ASN A 179 37.74 -32.86 28.18
C ASN A 179 39.22 -32.44 28.38
N ASN A 180 39.62 -31.27 27.90
CA ASN A 180 40.98 -30.74 28.09
C ASN A 180 41.18 -30.03 29.44
N ASP A 181 40.09 -29.61 30.08
CA ASP A 181 40.10 -28.93 31.38
C ASP A 181 40.01 -29.91 32.57
N GLU A 182 39.87 -31.22 32.35
CA GLU A 182 39.99 -32.23 33.41
C GLU A 182 41.46 -32.40 33.87
N PRO A 183 41.76 -32.26 35.17
CA PRO A 183 43.11 -32.47 35.67
C PRO A 183 43.51 -33.92 35.46
N LYS A 184 44.60 -34.15 34.72
CA LYS A 184 45.27 -35.46 34.64
C LYS A 184 45.76 -35.85 36.03
N ASN A 185 44.91 -36.51 36.79
CA ASN A 185 45.30 -37.13 38.05
C ASN A 185 46.03 -38.44 37.71
N THR A 186 47.29 -38.31 37.31
CA THR A 186 48.23 -39.42 37.20
C THR A 186 48.66 -39.81 38.61
N LEU A 187 48.32 -41.03 39.02
CA LEU A 187 48.76 -41.69 40.25
C LEU A 187 50.29 -41.90 40.26
#